data_AF-A0A0D2LXS9-F1
#
_entry.id   AF-A0A0D2LXS9-F1
#
_cell.length_a   1.000
_cell.length_b   1.000
_cell.length_c   1.000
_cell.angle_alpha   90.00
_cell.angle_beta   90.00
_cell.angle_gamma   90.00
#
_symmetry.space_group_name_H-M   'P 1'
#
loop_
_entity.id
_entity.type
_entity.pdbx_description
1 polymer ?
#
loop_
_entity_poly.entity_id
_entity_poly.type
_entity_poly.pdbx_seq_one_letter_code
_entity_poly.pdbx_strand_id
1 'polypeptide(L)'
;MRSCAHTNFKRIDETRTRLTEQERAERAAQLQKTLQLLVHACSCNNPQCGSNSCRKVRQLFQHAVQCQLRVTGGCQLCKKMWCLLNLHAKGCTTTDCPVPRCRELRDLKRRQAARQDKARRMAYQQMLRTQAGGGGYGE
;
A
#
# COMPACT_ATOMS: atom_id res chain seq x y z
N MET A 1 18.52 10.67 -13.03
CA MET A 1 17.21 10.46 -12.37
C MET A 1 17.06 8.99 -12.02
N ARG A 2 17.35 8.60 -10.78
CA ARG A 2 17.03 7.32 -10.10
C ARG A 2 17.99 7.19 -8.92
N SER A 3 17.44 6.99 -7.73
CA SER A 3 18.02 6.30 -6.56
C SER A 3 17.60 7.03 -5.28
N CYS A 4 16.42 6.70 -4.77
CA CYS A 4 16.12 6.85 -3.35
C CYS A 4 16.09 5.44 -2.77
N ALA A 5 17.28 4.87 -2.61
CA ALA A 5 17.56 3.70 -1.82
C ALA A 5 19.00 3.86 -1.32
N HIS A 6 19.32 3.28 -0.18
CA HIS A 6 20.66 3.21 0.44
C HIS A 6 20.99 4.21 1.55
N THR A 7 20.05 4.47 2.45
CA THR A 7 20.41 4.48 3.89
C THR A 7 19.26 3.83 4.68
N ASN A 8 19.55 2.67 5.28
CA ASN A 8 18.74 1.89 6.25
C ASN A 8 17.69 0.85 5.81
N PHE A 9 17.56 0.43 4.53
CA PHE A 9 16.69 -0.73 4.17
C PHE A 9 17.43 -1.96 3.64
N LYS A 10 18.69 -1.85 3.20
CA LYS A 10 19.46 -2.94 2.58
C LYS A 10 20.56 -3.54 3.48
N ARG A 11 20.34 -3.55 4.79
CA ARG A 11 21.16 -4.32 5.76
C ARG A 11 20.31 -5.31 6.57
N ILE A 12 19.18 -5.72 6.00
CA ILE A 12 18.30 -6.77 6.52
C ILE A 12 17.96 -7.69 5.33
N ASP A 13 18.99 -8.10 4.58
CA ASP A 13 18.85 -9.02 3.43
C ASP A 13 19.80 -10.23 3.56
N GLU A 14 20.35 -10.47 4.76
CA GLU A 14 21.28 -11.59 5.01
C GLU A 14 20.91 -12.40 6.27
N THR A 15 19.63 -12.35 6.62
CA THR A 15 18.99 -13.33 7.52
C THR A 15 17.53 -13.34 7.15
N ARG A 16 17.19 -14.11 6.11
CA ARG A 16 15.80 -14.50 5.83
C ARG A 16 15.39 -15.47 6.94
N THR A 17 15.23 -14.94 8.15
CA THR A 17 14.76 -15.66 9.33
C THR A 17 13.43 -16.28 8.94
N ARG A 18 13.34 -17.61 8.99
CA ARG A 18 12.06 -18.30 8.96
C ARG A 18 11.32 -17.84 10.20
N LEU A 19 10.55 -16.75 10.08
CA LEU A 19 9.73 -16.27 11.17
C LEU A 19 8.81 -17.43 11.58
N THR A 20 8.69 -17.68 12.87
CA THR A 20 7.75 -18.68 13.35
C THR A 20 6.33 -18.26 13.01
N GLU A 21 5.39 -19.20 12.99
CA GLU A 21 3.98 -18.87 12.77
C GLU A 21 3.48 -17.88 13.84
N GLN A 22 3.98 -18.01 15.07
CA GLN A 22 3.71 -17.09 16.17
C GLN A 22 4.20 -15.66 15.85
N GLU A 23 5.45 -15.48 15.41
CA GLU A 23 5.96 -14.15 15.07
C GLU A 23 5.19 -13.49 13.91
N ARG A 24 4.72 -14.30 12.94
CA ARG A 24 3.87 -13.79 11.85
C ARG A 24 2.51 -13.35 12.38
N ALA A 25 1.91 -14.14 13.27
CA ALA A 25 0.63 -13.82 13.89
C ALA A 25 0.73 -12.55 14.75
N GLU A 26 1.79 -12.40 15.56
CA GLU A 26 2.05 -11.21 16.36
C GLU A 26 2.23 -9.96 15.49
N ARG A 27 3.01 -10.07 14.41
CA ARG A 27 3.15 -8.98 13.43
C ARG A 27 1.83 -8.62 12.78
N ALA A 28 1.02 -9.60 12.40
CA ALA A 28 -0.30 -9.38 11.81
C ALA A 28 -1.25 -8.71 12.81
N ALA A 29 -1.25 -9.13 14.07
CA ALA A 29 -2.05 -8.53 15.14
C ALA A 29 -1.63 -7.07 15.40
N GLN A 30 -0.33 -6.80 15.44
CA GLN A 30 0.18 -5.44 15.59
C GLN A 30 -0.18 -4.53 14.41
N LEU A 31 -0.17 -5.09 13.20
CA LEU A 31 -0.60 -4.40 11.99
C LEU A 31 -2.09 -4.04 12.08
N GLN A 32 -2.93 -4.99 12.46
CA GLN A 32 -4.37 -4.78 12.65
C GLN A 32 -4.65 -3.68 13.68
N LYS A 33 -3.98 -3.70 14.83
CA LYS A 33 -4.08 -2.64 15.85
C LYS A 33 -3.69 -1.26 15.29
N THR A 34 -2.64 -1.21 14.46
CA THR A 34 -2.21 0.03 13.81
C THR A 34 -3.26 0.56 12.83
N LEU A 35 -3.90 -0.33 12.07
CA LEU A 35 -4.98 0.05 11.14
C LEU A 35 -6.27 0.47 11.88
N GLN A 36 -6.61 -0.17 12.99
CA GLN A 36 -7.72 0.26 13.85
C GLN A 36 -7.47 1.64 14.44
N LEU A 37 -6.24 1.92 14.90
CA LEU A 37 -5.87 3.23 15.37
C LEU A 37 -6.00 4.29 14.25
N LEU A 38 -5.63 3.96 13.01
CA LEU A 38 -5.81 4.86 11.87
C LEU A 38 -7.28 5.20 11.65
N VAL A 39 -8.16 4.20 11.64
CA VAL A 39 -9.62 4.39 11.52
C VAL A 39 -10.12 5.30 12.63
N HIS A 40 -9.78 4.98 13.88
CA HIS A 40 -10.16 5.80 15.03
C HIS A 40 -9.65 7.22 14.90
N ALA A 41 -8.37 7.43 14.58
CA ALA A 41 -7.78 8.76 14.47
C ALA A 41 -8.42 9.62 13.38
N CYS A 42 -8.87 9.00 12.28
CA CYS A 42 -9.58 9.67 11.19
C CYS A 42 -11.04 10.02 11.54
N SER A 43 -11.67 9.30 12.46
CA SER A 43 -13.04 9.57 12.92
C SER A 43 -13.13 10.27 14.28
N CYS A 44 -12.00 10.46 14.96
CA CYS A 44 -11.97 10.99 16.33
C CYS A 44 -11.87 12.52 16.36
N ASN A 45 -13.02 13.15 16.64
CA ASN A 45 -13.14 14.59 16.81
C ASN A 45 -12.98 15.06 18.26
N ASN A 46 -12.70 14.14 19.20
CA ASN A 46 -12.51 14.51 20.60
C ASN A 46 -11.12 15.15 20.81
N PRO A 47 -11.05 16.44 21.19
CA PRO A 47 -9.79 17.14 21.47
C PRO A 47 -9.07 16.56 22.70
N GLN A 48 -9.81 15.97 23.64
CA GLN A 48 -9.30 15.34 24.87
C GLN A 48 -9.16 13.81 24.74
N CYS A 49 -9.05 13.27 23.52
CA CYS A 49 -8.80 11.83 23.36
C CYS A 49 -7.50 11.42 24.09
N GLY A 50 -7.62 10.57 25.11
CA GLY A 50 -6.50 10.14 25.96
C GLY A 50 -5.44 9.27 25.25
N SER A 51 -5.68 8.87 24.01
CA SER A 51 -4.71 8.10 23.23
C SER A 51 -3.64 9.01 22.62
N ASN A 52 -2.42 8.96 23.16
CA ASN A 52 -1.26 9.65 22.59
C ASN A 52 -1.01 9.24 21.12
N SER A 53 -1.27 7.98 20.79
CA SER A 53 -1.13 7.45 19.43
C SER A 53 -2.17 8.06 18.48
N CYS A 54 -3.41 8.30 18.94
CA CYS A 54 -4.44 9.01 18.17
C CYS A 54 -4.00 10.45 17.86
N ARG A 55 -3.46 11.17 18.86
CA ARG A 55 -2.89 12.52 18.66
C ARG A 55 -1.79 12.53 17.58
N LYS A 56 -0.84 11.59 17.65
CA LYS A 56 0.26 11.47 16.67
C LYS A 56 -0.24 11.22 15.25
N VAL A 57 -1.20 10.31 15.07
CA VAL A 57 -1.75 10.00 13.74
C VAL A 57 -2.55 11.19 13.18
N ARG A 58 -3.31 11.90 14.02
CA ARG A 58 -4.02 13.13 13.62
C ARG A 58 -3.06 14.23 13.16
N GLN A 59 -1.98 14.49 13.91
CA GLN A 59 -0.95 15.44 13.51
C GLN A 59 -0.28 15.04 12.19
N LEU A 60 0.01 13.75 12.02
CA LEU A 60 0.57 13.23 10.78
C LEU A 60 -0.39 13.44 9.58
N PHE A 61 -1.70 13.31 9.82
CA PHE A 61 -2.72 13.56 8.81
C PHE A 61 -2.81 15.04 8.44
N GLN A 62 -2.91 15.92 9.42
CA GLN A 62 -2.94 17.38 9.20
C GLN A 62 -1.71 17.85 8.41
N HIS A 63 -0.53 17.36 8.79
CA HIS A 63 0.70 17.60 8.04
C HIS A 63 0.57 17.14 6.58
N ALA A 64 0.09 15.91 6.33
CA ALA A 64 -0.01 15.38 4.98
C ALA A 64 -0.99 16.18 4.08
N VAL A 65 -1.96 16.89 4.66
CA VAL A 65 -2.89 17.77 3.94
C VAL A 65 -2.25 19.11 3.60
N GLN A 66 -1.46 19.67 4.52
CA GLN A 66 -0.89 21.03 4.38
C GLN A 66 0.53 21.04 3.75
N CYS A 67 1.21 19.90 3.70
CA CYS A 67 2.60 19.83 3.27
C CYS A 67 2.76 20.01 1.74
N GLN A 68 3.38 21.12 1.34
CA GLN A 68 3.69 21.43 -0.06
C GLN A 68 4.81 20.54 -0.63
N LEU A 69 5.80 20.15 0.18
CA LEU A 69 6.89 19.23 -0.19
C LEU A 69 6.40 17.79 -0.49
N ARG A 70 5.13 17.50 -0.22
CA ARG A 70 4.49 16.24 -0.63
C ARG A 70 4.46 16.09 -2.15
N VAL A 71 4.22 17.19 -2.87
CA VAL A 71 4.05 17.19 -4.34
C VAL A 71 5.34 16.76 -5.02
N THR A 72 6.49 17.17 -4.50
CA THR A 72 7.82 16.80 -5.01
C THR A 72 8.33 15.47 -4.46
N GLY A 73 7.60 14.83 -3.54
CA GLY A 73 7.96 13.52 -2.98
C GLY A 73 9.10 13.54 -1.94
N GLY A 74 9.49 14.71 -1.43
CA GLY A 74 10.61 14.87 -0.49
C GLY A 74 10.26 14.61 0.99
N CYS A 75 9.00 14.77 1.39
CA CYS A 75 8.63 14.73 2.81
C CYS A 75 8.47 13.31 3.38
N GLN A 76 9.23 13.00 4.43
CA GLN A 76 9.21 11.68 5.10
C GLN A 76 7.93 11.43 5.91
N LEU A 77 7.36 12.48 6.52
CA LEU A 77 6.08 12.36 7.24
C LEU A 77 4.94 12.05 6.27
N CYS A 78 4.91 12.71 5.12
CA CYS A 78 3.97 12.41 4.05
C CYS A 78 4.12 10.97 3.53
N LYS A 79 5.36 10.48 3.34
CA LYS A 79 5.62 9.08 2.94
C LYS A 79 5.05 8.09 3.97
N LYS A 80 5.25 8.35 5.27
CA LYS A 80 4.69 7.53 6.36
C LYS A 80 3.15 7.52 6.31
N MET A 81 2.52 8.68 6.18
CA MET A 81 1.06 8.76 6.08
C MET A 81 0.52 8.00 4.86
N TRP A 82 1.10 8.24 3.69
CA TRP A 82 0.72 7.54 2.47
C TRP A 82 0.91 6.03 2.57
N CYS A 83 1.97 5.56 3.23
CA CYS A 83 2.18 4.14 3.49
C CYS A 83 1.03 3.54 4.31
N LEU A 84 0.63 4.19 5.40
CA LEU A 84 -0.49 3.75 6.24
C LEU A 84 -1.81 3.71 5.47
N LEU A 85 -2.11 4.75 4.68
CA LEU A 85 -3.32 4.79 3.85
C LEU A 85 -3.33 3.69 2.78
N ASN A 86 -2.20 3.45 2.11
CA ASN A 86 -2.08 2.39 1.09
C ASN A 86 -2.24 0.99 1.69
N LEU A 87 -1.66 0.78 2.88
CA LEU A 87 -1.77 -0.46 3.61
C LEU A 87 -3.22 -0.72 4.02
N HIS A 88 -3.89 0.28 4.60
CA HIS A 88 -5.31 0.20 4.95
C HIS A 88 -6.16 -0.13 3.72
N ALA A 89 -6.01 0.64 2.64
CA ALA A 89 -6.76 0.43 1.40
C ALA A 89 -6.53 -0.95 0.78
N LYS A 90 -5.38 -1.61 1.02
CA LYS A 90 -5.11 -2.97 0.53
C LYS A 90 -6.06 -4.00 1.16
N GLY A 91 -6.42 -3.84 2.42
CA GLY A 91 -7.28 -4.79 3.16
C GLY A 91 -8.70 -4.31 3.41
N CYS A 92 -9.01 -3.03 3.15
CA CYS A 92 -10.31 -2.45 3.46
C CYS A 92 -11.38 -2.80 2.42
N THR A 93 -12.46 -3.46 2.85
CA THR A 93 -13.65 -3.77 2.03
C THR A 93 -14.86 -2.90 2.37
N THR A 94 -14.80 -2.08 3.42
CA THR A 94 -15.91 -1.23 3.88
C THR A 94 -16.34 -0.20 2.83
N THR A 95 -17.61 -0.18 2.43
CA THR A 95 -18.13 0.75 1.42
C THR A 95 -17.98 2.21 1.87
N ASP A 96 -18.55 2.54 3.02
CA ASP A 96 -18.45 3.85 3.66
C ASP A 96 -17.31 3.87 4.69
N CYS A 97 -16.08 3.92 4.18
CA CYS A 97 -14.91 3.92 5.04
C CYS A 97 -14.62 5.36 5.52
N PRO A 98 -14.51 5.60 6.85
CA PRO A 98 -14.24 6.94 7.38
C PRO A 98 -12.79 7.40 7.14
N VAL A 99 -11.92 6.52 6.64
CA VAL A 99 -10.53 6.86 6.35
C VAL A 99 -10.47 7.66 5.05
N PRO A 100 -9.97 8.91 5.10
CA PRO A 100 -9.87 9.77 3.93
C PRO A 100 -8.99 9.11 2.86
N ARG A 101 -9.34 9.32 1.58
CA ARG A 101 -8.64 8.76 0.40
C ARG A 101 -8.70 7.23 0.28
N CYS A 102 -9.27 6.49 1.25
CA CYS A 102 -9.35 5.03 1.19
C CYS A 102 -10.10 4.54 -0.06
N ARG A 103 -11.28 5.12 -0.34
CA ARG A 103 -12.08 4.77 -1.54
C ARG A 103 -11.29 4.97 -2.83
N GLU A 104 -10.68 6.14 -3.00
CA GLU A 104 -9.89 6.45 -4.19
C GLU A 104 -8.69 5.52 -4.36
N LEU A 105 -7.93 5.25 -3.30
CA LEU A 105 -6.79 4.33 -3.35
C LEU A 105 -7.22 2.90 -3.73
N ARG A 106 -8.37 2.44 -3.22
CA ARG A 106 -8.93 1.14 -3.59
C ARG A 106 -9.34 1.10 -5.05
N ASP A 107 -9.99 2.15 -5.54
CA ASP A 107 -10.42 2.25 -6.94
C ASP A 107 -9.22 2.30 -7.90
N LEU A 108 -8.18 3.07 -7.55
CA LEU A 108 -6.92 3.10 -8.30
C LEU A 108 -6.29 1.71 -8.39
N LYS A 109 -6.23 0.98 -7.27
CA LYS A 109 -5.69 -0.38 -7.24
C LYS A 109 -6.52 -1.36 -8.05
N ARG A 110 -7.87 -1.30 -7.94
CA ARG A 110 -8.79 -2.11 -8.76
C ARG A 110 -8.59 -1.85 -10.24
N ARG A 111 -8.52 -0.58 -10.64
CA ARG A 111 -8.27 -0.18 -12.04
C ARG A 111 -6.90 -0.66 -12.53
N GLN A 112 -5.87 -0.60 -11.69
CA GLN A 112 -4.54 -1.09 -12.03
C GLN A 112 -4.52 -2.62 -12.21
N ALA A 113 -5.16 -3.37 -11.31
CA ALA A 113 -5.27 -4.82 -11.42
C ALA A 113 -6.03 -5.24 -12.69
N ALA A 114 -7.15 -4.57 -13.00
CA ALA A 114 -7.91 -4.82 -14.23
C ALA A 114 -7.09 -4.54 -15.49
N ARG A 115 -6.31 -3.44 -15.51
CA ARG A 115 -5.38 -3.16 -16.63
C ARG A 115 -4.33 -4.24 -16.79
N GLN A 116 -3.74 -4.71 -15.70
CA GLN A 116 -2.72 -5.77 -15.72
C GLN A 116 -3.30 -7.12 -16.16
N ASP A 117 -4.50 -7.47 -15.72
CA ASP A 117 -5.21 -8.68 -16.15
C ASP A 117 -5.52 -8.63 -17.65
N LYS A 118 -6.07 -7.51 -18.15
CA LYS A 118 -6.29 -7.30 -19.58
C LYS A 118 -5.01 -7.45 -20.39
N ALA A 119 -3.91 -6.82 -19.95
CA ALA A 119 -2.61 -6.94 -20.62
C ALA A 119 -2.10 -8.38 -20.65
N ARG A 120 -2.24 -9.13 -19.54
CA ARG A 120 -1.87 -10.55 -19.47
C ARG A 120 -2.67 -11.43 -20.43
N ARG A 121 -3.98 -11.23 -20.51
CA ARG A 121 -4.86 -11.97 -21.44
C ARG A 121 -4.50 -11.70 -22.89
N MET A 122 -4.25 -10.44 -23.26
CA MET A 122 -3.84 -10.08 -24.61
C MET A 122 -2.48 -10.70 -24.98
N ALA A 123 -1.50 -10.64 -24.07
CA ALA A 123 -0.19 -11.25 -24.29
C ALA A 123 -0.29 -12.78 -24.46
N TYR A 124 -1.11 -13.44 -23.65
CA TYR A 124 -1.36 -14.88 -23.76
C TYR A 124 -2.03 -15.25 -25.09
N GLN A 125 -3.06 -14.50 -25.50
CA GLN A 125 -3.71 -14.70 -26.80
C GLN A 125 -2.75 -14.50 -27.99
N GLN A 126 -1.86 -13.52 -27.91
CA GLN A 126 -0.84 -13.29 -28.93
C GLN A 126 0.16 -14.46 -29.00
N MET A 127 0.62 -14.97 -27.86
CA MET A 127 1.52 -16.13 -27.79
C MET A 127 0.90 -17.37 -28.44
N LEU A 128 -0.37 -17.67 -28.17
CA LEU A 128 -1.09 -18.79 -28.79
C LEU A 128 -1.18 -18.64 -30.33
N ARG A 129 -1.42 -17.43 -30.84
CA ARG A 129 -1.48 -17.16 -32.28
C ARG A 129 -0.11 -17.36 -32.96
N THR A 130 0.96 -16.94 -32.32
CA THR A 130 2.32 -17.12 -32.86
C THR A 130 2.72 -18.61 -32.90
N GLN A 131 2.31 -19.41 -31.92
CA GLN A 131 2.60 -20.85 -31.88
C GLN A 131 1.83 -21.63 -32.97
N ALA A 132 0.58 -21.25 -33.25
CA ALA A 132 -0.21 -21.87 -34.32
C ALA A 132 0.29 -21.54 -35.75
N GLY A 133 1.09 -20.48 -35.91
CA GLY A 133 1.68 -20.10 -37.20
C GLY A 133 3.07 -20.67 -37.49
N GLY A 134 3.66 -21.45 -36.58
CA GLY A 134 5.05 -21.94 -36.65
C GLY A 134 5.23 -23.43 -36.98
N GLY A 135 4.14 -24.15 -37.33
CA GLY A 135 4.16 -25.59 -37.63
C GLY A 135 4.24 -25.95 -39.12
N GLY A 136 4.88 -25.11 -39.93
CA GLY A 136 5.03 -25.29 -41.38
C GLY A 136 6.49 -25.31 -41.81
N TYR A 137 7.17 -26.43 -41.58
CA TYR A 137 8.37 -26.88 -42.30
C TYR A 137 8.09 -28.37 -42.53
N GLY A 138 7.75 -28.82 -43.74
CA GLY A 138 8.38 -28.52 -45.02
C GLY A 138 9.15 -29.79 -45.38
N GLU A 139 8.54 -30.57 -46.29
CA GLU A 139 8.98 -31.87 -46.85
C GLU A 139 10.46 -31.95 -47.25
#